data_AF-A0A8C4QUF8-F1
#
_entry.id   AF-A0A8C4QUF8-F1
#
_cell.length_a   1.000
_cell.length_b   1.000
_cell.length_c   1.000
_cell.angle_alpha   90.00
_cell.angle_beta   90.00
_cell.angle_gamma   90.00
#
_symmetry.space_group_name_H-M   'P 1'
#
loop_
_entity.id
_entity.type
_entity.pdbx_description
1 polymer ?
#
loop_
_entity_poly.entity_id
_entity_poly.type
_entity_poly.pdbx_seq_one_letter_code
_entity_poly.pdbx_strand_id
1 'polypeptide(L)'
;MEQEEYMNEGIAWHPIDYVDNLGCIKLIAKKPTGLFHLLDEECNFPQANNETLLAKFRKQHEGSKYLKLPAVMEPAFTIRHFAGKVKYNIKDFREKNMDHMRPDVIALLRSSRSWFVRGLIGIDPVALFRWATIRAFFQAVSRFRAAGRNQKERRATGEPMKRNAGPTQTQVATKGFSFLMHPVHQRSLQVLQRYRESHSMDQKNFQRAISTDSSIDSGTSCR
;
A
#
# COMPACT_ATOMS: atom_id res chain seq x y z
N MET A 1 -10.55 27.76 -17.87
CA MET A 1 -9.15 28.08 -18.23
C MET A 1 -9.11 28.82 -19.56
N GLU A 2 -9.05 28.21 -20.75
CA GLU A 2 -9.00 29.01 -22.01
C GLU A 2 -10.27 29.83 -22.29
N GLN A 3 -11.46 29.23 -22.24
CA GLN A 3 -12.70 29.99 -22.50
C GLN A 3 -12.96 31.08 -21.43
N GLU A 4 -12.41 30.90 -20.24
CA GLU A 4 -12.49 31.86 -19.13
C GLU A 4 -11.55 33.05 -19.35
N GLU A 5 -10.42 32.82 -20.03
CA GLU A 5 -9.47 33.84 -20.44
C GLU A 5 -10.06 34.72 -21.56
N TYR A 6 -10.69 34.12 -22.58
CA TYR A 6 -11.38 34.89 -23.62
C TYR A 6 -12.51 35.78 -23.09
N MET A 7 -13.25 35.31 -22.08
CA MET A 7 -14.25 36.12 -21.38
C MET A 7 -13.62 37.27 -20.59
N ASN A 8 -12.50 37.02 -19.92
CA ASN A 8 -11.76 38.06 -19.18
C ASN A 8 -11.14 39.12 -20.10
N GLU A 9 -10.74 38.74 -21.31
CA GLU A 9 -10.16 39.65 -22.31
C GLU A 9 -11.21 40.44 -23.11
N GLY A 10 -12.52 40.18 -22.86
CA GLY A 10 -13.61 40.85 -23.57
C GLY A 10 -13.72 40.43 -25.04
N ILE A 11 -13.15 39.29 -25.42
CA ILE A 11 -13.21 38.75 -26.77
C ILE A 11 -14.59 38.13 -26.97
N ALA A 12 -15.29 38.51 -28.04
CA ALA A 12 -16.57 37.90 -28.41
C ALA A 12 -16.36 36.42 -28.75
N TRP A 13 -16.61 35.54 -27.79
CA TRP A 13 -16.37 34.11 -27.87
C TRP A 13 -17.66 33.31 -27.75
N HIS A 14 -17.80 32.26 -28.57
CA HIS A 14 -18.91 31.33 -28.49
C HIS A 14 -18.44 30.08 -27.74
N PRO A 15 -19.10 29.67 -26.64
CA PRO A 15 -18.71 28.48 -25.89
C PRO A 15 -18.68 27.25 -26.81
N ILE A 16 -17.53 26.59 -26.87
CA ILE A 16 -17.37 25.34 -27.62
C ILE A 16 -17.57 24.18 -26.66
N ASP A 17 -18.57 23.35 -26.94
CA ASP A 17 -18.81 22.12 -26.20
C ASP A 17 -17.71 21.09 -26.48
N TYR A 18 -17.14 20.53 -25.41
CA TYR A 18 -16.13 19.49 -25.50
C TYR A 18 -16.69 18.13 -25.09
N VAL A 19 -16.18 17.07 -25.71
CA VAL A 19 -16.54 15.70 -25.33
C VAL A 19 -15.84 15.34 -24.02
N ASP A 20 -16.63 15.19 -22.95
CA ASP A 20 -16.11 14.84 -21.63
C ASP A 20 -15.54 13.41 -21.56
N ASN A 21 -14.25 13.30 -21.22
CA ASN A 21 -13.55 12.03 -21.02
C ASN A 21 -13.55 11.57 -19.54
N LEU A 22 -14.14 12.33 -18.63
CA LEU A 22 -14.16 12.06 -17.19
C LEU A 22 -14.75 10.68 -16.87
N GLY A 23 -15.73 10.21 -17.65
CA GLY A 23 -16.27 8.87 -17.50
C GLY A 23 -15.24 7.75 -17.75
N CYS A 24 -14.36 7.93 -18.74
CA CYS A 24 -13.26 7.00 -19.02
C CYS A 24 -12.16 7.10 -17.94
N ILE A 25 -11.84 8.33 -17.50
CA ILE A 25 -10.88 8.55 -16.40
C ILE A 25 -11.38 7.87 -15.11
N LYS A 26 -12.68 8.01 -14.81
CA LYS A 26 -13.31 7.34 -13.66
C LYS A 26 -13.29 5.82 -13.80
N LEU A 27 -13.48 5.26 -14.99
CA LEU A 27 -13.33 3.82 -15.20
C LEU A 27 -11.92 3.35 -14.78
N ILE A 28 -10.89 4.09 -15.18
CA ILE A 28 -9.50 3.67 -14.97
C ILE A 28 -9.02 3.92 -13.53
N ALA A 29 -9.24 5.12 -13.00
CA ALA A 29 -8.55 5.62 -11.81
C ALA A 29 -9.45 5.80 -10.57
N LYS A 30 -10.78 5.68 -10.68
CA LYS A 30 -11.68 5.88 -9.53
C LYS A 30 -11.37 4.85 -8.44
N LYS A 31 -11.31 5.30 -7.19
CA LYS A 31 -11.26 4.39 -6.03
C LYS A 31 -12.67 4.19 -5.45
N PRO A 32 -13.00 2.99 -4.94
CA PRO A 32 -12.24 1.73 -5.01
C PRO A 32 -12.53 0.93 -6.29
N THR A 33 -13.44 1.38 -7.16
CA THR A 33 -14.02 0.52 -8.20
C THR A 33 -13.28 0.54 -9.53
N GLY A 34 -12.25 1.35 -9.71
CA GLY A 34 -11.58 1.56 -10.99
C GLY A 34 -10.58 0.44 -11.31
N LEU A 35 -10.25 0.31 -12.59
CA LEU A 35 -9.42 -0.79 -13.11
C LEU A 35 -8.07 -0.90 -12.40
N PHE A 36 -7.39 0.21 -12.12
CA PHE A 36 -6.11 0.16 -11.40
C PHE A 36 -6.27 -0.37 -9.97
N HIS A 37 -7.33 0.02 -9.27
CA HIS A 37 -7.55 -0.46 -7.90
C HIS A 37 -7.84 -1.96 -7.87
N LEU A 38 -8.68 -2.44 -8.79
CA LEU A 38 -8.98 -3.86 -8.92
C LEU A 38 -7.74 -4.68 -9.31
N LEU A 39 -6.90 -4.14 -10.21
CA LEU A 39 -5.61 -4.74 -10.57
C LEU A 39 -4.71 -4.87 -9.33
N ASP A 40 -4.65 -3.84 -8.50
CA ASP A 40 -3.85 -3.83 -7.28
C ASP A 40 -4.34 -4.86 -6.26
N GLU A 41 -5.66 -4.99 -6.08
CA GLU A 41 -6.24 -6.02 -5.22
C GLU A 41 -5.87 -7.42 -5.68
N GLU A 42 -5.99 -7.72 -6.98
CA GLU A 42 -5.63 -9.02 -7.55
C GLU A 42 -4.12 -9.29 -7.49
N CYS A 43 -3.27 -8.27 -7.67
CA CYS A 43 -1.82 -8.42 -7.50
C CYS A 43 -1.45 -8.83 -6.06
N ASN A 44 -2.23 -8.38 -5.07
CA ASN A 44 -1.98 -8.68 -3.65
C ASN A 44 -2.54 -10.03 -3.20
N PHE A 45 -3.37 -10.68 -4.02
CA PHE A 45 -3.97 -11.98 -3.71
C PHE A 45 -3.09 -13.11 -4.25
N PRO A 46 -2.57 -14.03 -3.42
CA PRO A 46 -1.60 -15.04 -3.86
C PRO A 46 -2.16 -16.05 -4.87
N GLN A 47 -3.46 -16.35 -4.81
CA GLN A 47 -4.14 -17.32 -5.66
C GLN A 47 -4.86 -16.67 -6.86
N ALA A 48 -4.68 -15.36 -7.08
CA ALA A 48 -5.31 -14.66 -8.19
C ALA A 48 -4.53 -14.87 -9.48
N ASN A 49 -5.26 -15.05 -10.57
CA ASN A 49 -4.73 -15.24 -11.92
C ASN A 49 -5.23 -14.11 -12.84
N ASN A 50 -4.66 -13.99 -14.03
CA ASN A 50 -5.11 -13.00 -15.01
C ASN A 50 -6.59 -13.21 -15.43
N GLU A 51 -7.08 -14.44 -15.36
CA GLU A 51 -8.49 -14.77 -15.62
C GLU A 51 -9.44 -14.26 -14.52
N THR A 52 -9.04 -14.37 -13.24
CA THR A 52 -9.84 -13.86 -12.12
C THR A 52 -9.90 -12.34 -12.14
N LEU A 53 -8.81 -11.68 -12.55
CA LEU A 53 -8.76 -10.25 -12.81
C LEU A 53 -9.74 -9.82 -13.90
N LEU A 54 -9.76 -10.53 -15.04
CA LEU A 54 -10.68 -10.23 -16.13
C LEU A 54 -12.15 -10.42 -15.70
N ALA A 55 -12.43 -11.48 -14.93
CA ALA A 55 -13.75 -11.72 -14.35
C ALA A 55 -14.18 -10.60 -13.39
N LYS A 56 -13.26 -10.09 -12.56
CA LYS A 56 -13.51 -8.92 -11.70
C LYS A 56 -13.81 -7.66 -12.51
N PHE A 57 -13.04 -7.37 -13.56
CA PHE A 57 -13.32 -6.23 -14.45
C PHE A 57 -14.70 -6.36 -15.09
N ARG A 58 -15.08 -7.56 -15.53
CA ARG A 58 -16.42 -7.84 -16.09
C ARG A 58 -17.51 -7.53 -15.07
N LYS A 59 -17.41 -8.11 -13.87
CA LYS A 59 -18.43 -8.00 -12.82
C LYS A 59 -18.59 -6.56 -12.31
N GLN A 60 -17.49 -5.84 -12.11
CA GLN A 60 -17.53 -4.49 -11.52
C GLN A 60 -18.00 -3.42 -12.52
N HIS A 61 -17.79 -3.64 -13.82
CA HIS A 61 -18.08 -2.68 -14.88
C HIS A 61 -19.08 -3.21 -15.91
N GLU A 62 -19.92 -4.15 -15.53
CA GLU A 62 -21.04 -4.60 -16.33
C GLU A 62 -21.95 -3.40 -16.67
N GLY A 63 -22.28 -3.22 -17.95
CA GLY A 63 -23.07 -2.07 -18.43
C GLY A 63 -22.29 -0.75 -18.59
N SER A 64 -20.98 -0.70 -18.30
CA SER A 64 -20.18 0.49 -18.56
C SER A 64 -20.04 0.77 -20.06
N LYS A 65 -20.36 1.99 -20.51
CA LYS A 65 -20.19 2.42 -21.91
C LYS A 65 -18.72 2.45 -22.38
N TYR A 66 -17.79 2.49 -21.44
CA TYR A 66 -16.35 2.64 -21.68
C TYR A 66 -15.59 1.32 -21.68
N LEU A 67 -16.10 0.28 -20.99
CA LEU A 67 -15.47 -1.04 -20.98
C LEU A 67 -16.33 -2.02 -21.78
N LYS A 68 -15.73 -2.65 -22.78
CA LYS A 68 -16.35 -3.75 -23.53
C LYS A 68 -15.53 -5.00 -23.35
N LEU A 69 -16.18 -6.07 -22.92
CA LEU A 69 -15.58 -7.40 -22.93
C LEU A 69 -16.07 -8.16 -24.18
N PRO A 70 -15.22 -8.94 -24.85
CA PRO A 70 -15.63 -9.80 -25.95
C PRO A 70 -16.68 -10.82 -25.48
N ALA A 71 -17.61 -11.17 -26.37
CA ALA A 71 -18.66 -12.16 -26.09
C ALA A 71 -18.11 -13.59 -26.08
N VAL A 72 -17.06 -13.84 -26.88
CA VAL A 72 -16.27 -15.07 -26.84
C VAL A 72 -15.32 -15.01 -25.65
N MET A 73 -14.99 -16.18 -25.08
CA MET A 73 -14.06 -16.37 -23.96
C MET A 73 -12.62 -16.04 -24.38
N GLU A 74 -12.39 -14.80 -24.77
CA GLU A 74 -11.09 -14.27 -25.16
C GLU A 74 -10.46 -13.56 -23.95
N PRO A 75 -9.17 -13.78 -23.66
CA PRO A 75 -8.45 -13.17 -22.55
C PRO A 75 -8.12 -11.69 -22.85
N ALA A 76 -9.12 -10.87 -23.16
CA ALA A 76 -8.94 -9.48 -23.54
C ALA A 76 -10.12 -8.61 -23.11
N PHE A 77 -9.88 -7.31 -22.98
CA PHE A 77 -10.92 -6.29 -22.76
C PHE A 77 -10.63 -5.07 -23.63
N THR A 78 -11.66 -4.31 -23.97
CA THR A 78 -11.55 -3.12 -24.81
C THR A 78 -11.99 -1.89 -24.02
N ILE A 79 -11.16 -0.86 -23.99
CA ILE A 79 -11.52 0.44 -23.42
C ILE A 79 -11.80 1.42 -24.56
N ARG A 80 -12.89 2.18 -24.44
CA ARG A 80 -13.20 3.31 -25.31
C ARG A 80 -12.55 4.58 -24.75
N HIS A 81 -11.37 4.91 -25.26
CA HIS A 81 -10.68 6.17 -24.98
C HIS A 81 -11.25 7.30 -25.84
N PHE A 82 -10.86 8.54 -25.51
CA PHE A 82 -11.15 9.71 -26.34
C PHE A 82 -10.62 9.54 -27.77
N ALA A 83 -9.40 8.99 -27.92
CA ALA A 83 -8.77 8.73 -29.23
C ALA A 83 -9.31 7.49 -29.95
N GLY A 84 -10.25 6.73 -29.36
CA GLY A 84 -10.82 5.53 -29.98
C GLY A 84 -10.83 4.29 -29.07
N LYS A 85 -11.22 3.15 -29.64
CA LYS A 85 -11.29 1.87 -28.93
C LYS A 85 -9.92 1.19 -28.96
N VAL A 86 -9.41 0.82 -27.79
CA VAL A 86 -8.15 0.10 -27.64
C VAL A 86 -8.41 -1.24 -26.97
N LYS A 87 -7.92 -2.32 -27.59
CA LYS A 87 -8.02 -3.68 -27.07
C LYS A 87 -6.76 -4.02 -26.27
N TYR A 88 -6.94 -4.49 -25.05
CA TYR A 88 -5.90 -4.92 -24.13
C TYR A 88 -6.01 -6.43 -23.93
N ASN A 89 -4.88 -7.12 -24.07
CA ASN A 89 -4.77 -8.53 -23.72
C ASN A 89 -4.48 -8.64 -22.22
N ILE A 90 -5.22 -9.46 -21.47
CA ILE A 90 -5.02 -9.63 -20.03
C ILE A 90 -3.80 -10.51 -19.69
N LYS A 91 -3.22 -11.19 -20.69
CA LYS A 91 -2.04 -12.01 -20.49
C LYS A 91 -0.89 -11.18 -19.89
N ASP A 92 -0.30 -11.70 -18.82
CA ASP A 92 0.84 -11.13 -18.09
C ASP A 92 0.55 -9.75 -17.45
N PHE A 93 -0.71 -9.33 -17.31
CA PHE A 93 -1.05 -8.01 -16.77
C PHE A 93 -0.67 -7.88 -15.29
N ARG A 94 -0.99 -8.92 -14.50
CA ARG A 94 -0.69 -8.96 -13.06
C ARG A 94 0.81 -9.00 -12.82
N GLU A 95 1.52 -9.85 -13.55
CA GLU A 95 2.95 -10.08 -13.43
C GLU A 95 3.73 -8.80 -13.74
N LYS A 96 3.32 -8.05 -14.77
CA LYS A 96 3.90 -6.74 -15.10
C LYS A 96 3.62 -5.67 -14.03
N ASN A 97 2.54 -5.81 -13.27
CA ASN A 97 2.14 -4.86 -12.23
C ASN A 97 2.62 -5.28 -10.82
N MET A 98 3.09 -6.52 -10.65
CA MET A 98 3.76 -6.98 -9.44
C MET A 98 5.15 -6.35 -9.35
N ASP A 99 5.17 -5.08 -8.95
CA ASP A 99 6.38 -4.26 -8.74
C ASP A 99 7.14 -4.68 -7.47
N HIS A 100 7.40 -5.98 -7.33
CA HIS A 100 8.13 -6.56 -6.21
C HIS A 100 9.46 -7.09 -6.70
N MET A 101 10.52 -6.32 -6.42
CA MET A 101 11.84 -6.92 -6.34
C MET A 101 11.82 -8.00 -5.26
N ARG A 102 12.27 -9.20 -5.63
CA ARG A 102 12.28 -10.32 -4.71
C ARG A 102 13.20 -10.00 -3.50
N PRO A 103 12.82 -10.40 -2.27
CA PRO A 103 13.59 -10.05 -1.07
C PRO A 103 15.05 -10.52 -1.09
N ASP A 104 15.33 -11.66 -1.70
CA ASP A 104 16.66 -12.22 -1.94
C ASP A 104 17.50 -11.34 -2.86
N VAL A 105 16.93 -10.84 -3.97
CA VAL A 105 17.58 -9.88 -4.87
C VAL A 105 17.91 -8.58 -4.13
N ILE A 106 16.97 -8.09 -3.32
CA ILE A 106 17.20 -6.91 -2.48
C ILE A 106 18.32 -7.18 -1.47
N ALA A 107 18.32 -8.35 -0.82
CA ALA A 107 19.35 -8.73 0.15
C ALA A 107 20.75 -8.84 -0.50
N LEU A 108 20.82 -9.38 -1.71
CA LEU A 108 22.05 -9.47 -2.51
C LEU A 108 22.58 -8.08 -2.88
N LEU A 109 21.72 -7.20 -3.38
CA LEU A 109 22.14 -5.84 -3.73
C LEU A 109 22.62 -5.07 -2.48
N ARG A 110 21.99 -5.32 -1.32
CA ARG A 110 22.41 -4.76 -0.02
C ARG A 110 23.75 -5.31 0.48
N SER A 111 24.11 -6.55 0.16
CA SER A 111 25.41 -7.14 0.53
C SER A 111 26.56 -6.73 -0.40
N SER A 112 26.27 -5.96 -1.46
CA SER A 112 27.29 -5.45 -2.37
C SER A 112 28.35 -4.61 -1.65
N ARG A 113 29.62 -4.85 -1.97
CA ARG A 113 30.76 -4.07 -1.47
C ARG A 113 30.78 -2.64 -2.03
N SER A 114 30.10 -2.41 -3.16
CA SER A 114 29.99 -1.07 -3.75
C SER A 114 28.97 -0.22 -2.99
N TRP A 115 29.43 0.92 -2.46
CA TRP A 115 28.56 1.90 -1.81
C TRP A 115 27.53 2.50 -2.80
N PHE A 116 27.91 2.67 -4.07
CA PHE A 116 27.04 3.19 -5.11
C PHE A 116 25.85 2.25 -5.37
N VAL A 117 26.11 0.94 -5.46
CA VAL A 117 25.05 -0.06 -5.65
C VAL A 117 24.09 -0.07 -4.46
N ARG A 118 24.60 0.00 -3.22
CA ARG A 118 23.75 0.10 -2.02
C ARG A 118 22.94 1.40 -1.97
N GLY A 119 23.50 2.50 -2.46
CA GLY A 119 22.82 3.80 -2.56
C GLY A 119 21.68 3.80 -3.59
N LEU A 120 21.87 3.15 -4.75
CA LEU A 120 20.86 3.08 -5.83
C LEU A 120 19.56 2.39 -5.40
N ILE A 121 19.64 1.43 -4.48
CA ILE A 121 18.46 0.71 -3.93
C ILE A 121 17.67 1.54 -2.92
N GLY A 122 18.01 2.84 -2.77
CA GLY A 122 17.27 3.80 -1.93
C GLY A 122 17.43 3.58 -0.43
N ILE A 123 18.43 2.79 -0.02
CA ILE A 123 18.62 2.39 1.38
C ILE A 123 20.08 2.60 1.76
N ASP A 124 20.39 3.81 2.19
CA ASP A 124 21.57 4.04 3.01
C ASP A 124 21.23 3.64 4.46
N PRO A 125 21.87 2.61 5.03
CA PRO A 125 21.61 2.18 6.41
C PRO A 125 21.83 3.32 7.41
N VAL A 126 22.72 4.27 7.12
CA VAL A 126 22.96 5.44 7.97
C VAL A 126 21.79 6.42 7.93
N ALA A 127 21.24 6.72 6.74
CA ALA A 127 20.05 7.54 6.59
C ALA A 127 18.81 6.94 7.30
N LEU A 128 18.61 5.62 7.21
CA LEU A 128 17.51 4.94 7.92
C LEU A 128 17.64 5.06 9.44
N PHE A 129 18.85 4.83 9.96
CA PHE A 129 19.13 4.98 11.39
C PHE A 129 18.89 6.41 11.86
N ARG A 130 19.40 7.41 11.14
CA ARG A 130 19.18 8.84 11.43
C ARG A 130 17.70 9.20 11.44
N TRP A 131 16.95 8.74 10.44
CA TRP A 131 15.51 8.99 10.35
C TRP A 131 14.70 8.26 11.44
N ALA A 132 15.12 7.08 11.87
CA ALA A 132 14.51 6.36 12.98
C ALA A 132 14.70 7.09 14.31
N THR A 133 15.90 7.60 14.57
CA THR A 133 16.22 8.41 15.76
C THR A 133 15.38 9.69 15.81
N ILE A 134 15.30 10.41 14.69
CA ILE A 134 14.47 11.62 14.57
C ILE A 134 12.99 11.30 14.84
N ARG A 135 12.44 10.23 14.24
CA ARG A 135 11.06 9.80 14.48
C ARG A 135 10.79 9.42 15.93
N ALA A 136 11.69 8.67 16.56
CA ALA A 136 11.55 8.26 17.95
C ALA A 136 11.48 9.46 18.89
N PHE A 137 12.35 10.45 18.67
CA PHE A 137 12.33 11.71 19.41
C PHE A 137 10.98 12.43 19.28
N PHE A 138 10.49 12.64 18.05
CA PHE A 138 9.22 13.35 17.85
C PHE A 138 8.01 12.56 18.38
N GLN A 139 8.01 11.23 18.32
CA GLN A 139 6.96 10.39 18.91
C GLN A 139 6.98 10.46 20.44
N ALA A 140 8.16 10.46 21.06
CA ALA A 140 8.27 10.63 22.50
C ALA A 140 7.76 12.00 22.94
N VAL A 141 8.15 13.06 22.24
CA VAL A 141 7.71 14.44 22.52
C VAL A 141 6.20 14.61 22.32
N SER A 142 5.62 14.03 21.26
CA SER A 142 4.17 14.13 21.01
C SER A 142 3.35 13.39 22.05
N ARG A 143 3.79 12.18 22.45
CA ARG A 143 3.16 11.42 23.54
C ARG A 143 3.30 12.12 24.89
N PHE A 144 4.46 12.69 25.19
CA PHE A 144 4.67 13.45 26.42
C PHE A 144 3.77 14.69 26.50
N ARG A 145 3.66 15.45 25.40
CA ARG A 145 2.76 16.61 25.31
C ARG A 145 1.29 16.21 25.43
N ALA A 146 0.86 15.11 24.82
CA ALA A 146 -0.49 14.59 24.95
C ALA A 146 -0.79 14.14 26.40
N ALA A 147 0.13 13.39 27.02
CA ALA A 147 0.02 12.99 28.41
C ALA A 147 -0.04 14.21 29.36
N GLY A 148 0.74 15.26 29.09
CA GLY A 148 0.71 16.51 29.84
C GLY A 148 -0.61 17.28 29.72
N ARG A 149 -1.24 17.31 28.53
CA ARG A 149 -2.59 17.89 28.36
C ARG A 149 -3.64 17.08 29.12
N ASN A 150 -3.62 15.75 28.97
CA ASN A 150 -4.54 14.86 29.68
C ASN A 150 -4.38 14.97 31.21
N GLN A 151 -3.15 15.18 31.71
CA GLN A 151 -2.88 15.42 33.13
C GLN A 151 -3.49 16.75 33.60
N LYS A 152 -3.40 17.81 32.80
CA LYS A 152 -3.96 19.13 33.10
C LYS A 152 -5.48 19.12 33.08
N GLU A 153 -6.07 18.43 32.10
CA GLU A 153 -7.52 18.21 32.00
C GLU A 153 -8.04 17.38 33.18
N ARG A 154 -7.36 16.29 33.56
CA ARG A 154 -7.73 15.46 34.73
C ARG A 154 -7.60 16.20 36.07
N ARG A 155 -6.65 17.14 36.19
CA ARG A 155 -6.55 18.03 37.36
C ARG A 155 -7.68 19.06 37.40
N ALA A 156 -8.27 19.43 36.27
CA ALA A 156 -9.39 20.34 36.20
C ALA A 156 -10.75 19.65 36.49
N THR A 157 -10.90 18.36 36.16
CA THR A 157 -12.16 17.61 36.36
C THR A 157 -12.23 16.76 37.65
N GLY A 158 -11.13 16.58 38.39
CA GLY A 158 -11.15 15.98 39.73
C GLY A 158 -11.41 14.45 39.80
N GLU A 159 -11.30 13.71 38.69
CA GLU A 159 -11.56 12.25 38.68
C GLU A 159 -10.39 11.41 39.25
N PRO A 160 -10.66 10.34 40.04
CA PRO A 160 -9.63 9.48 40.61
C PRO A 160 -9.06 8.45 39.61
N MET A 161 -7.82 8.03 39.88
CA MET A 161 -7.00 7.14 39.04
C MET A 161 -7.58 5.72 38.92
N LYS A 162 -8.26 5.41 37.81
CA LYS A 162 -8.52 4.01 37.42
C LYS A 162 -7.26 3.38 36.82
N ARG A 163 -6.60 2.52 37.60
CA ARG A 163 -5.58 1.56 37.13
C ARG A 163 -6.30 0.49 36.33
N ASN A 164 -6.50 0.70 35.03
CA ASN A 164 -6.67 -0.35 34.00
C ASN A 164 -7.13 0.31 32.69
N ALA A 165 -6.17 0.76 31.89
CA ALA A 165 -6.40 0.94 30.46
C ALA A 165 -5.09 0.56 29.76
N GLY A 166 -5.09 -0.56 29.04
CA GLY A 166 -4.04 -0.88 28.07
C GLY A 166 -3.87 0.26 27.06
N PRO A 167 -2.80 0.25 26.26
CA PRO A 167 -2.36 1.40 25.49
C PRO A 167 -3.48 1.89 24.55
N THR A 168 -4.12 3.00 24.92
CA THR A 168 -5.11 3.66 24.08
C THR A 168 -4.38 4.26 22.89
N GLN A 169 -4.59 3.70 21.70
CA GLN A 169 -4.12 4.29 20.46
C GLN A 169 -4.88 5.59 20.21
N THR A 170 -4.35 6.71 20.71
CA THR A 170 -4.80 8.03 20.28
C THR A 170 -4.35 8.23 18.84
N GLN A 171 -5.25 7.99 17.89
CA GLN A 171 -5.05 8.37 16.49
C GLN A 171 -5.01 9.89 16.39
N VAL A 172 -3.81 10.46 16.42
CA VAL A 172 -3.61 11.88 16.12
C VAL A 172 -3.78 12.06 14.62
N ALA A 173 -4.93 12.60 14.21
CA ALA A 173 -5.19 13.05 12.85
C ALA A 173 -4.22 14.19 12.50
N THR A 174 -3.09 13.84 11.88
CA THR A 174 -2.20 14.80 11.24
C THR A 174 -2.82 15.16 9.89
N LYS A 175 -3.60 16.26 9.86
CA LYS A 175 -3.92 16.95 8.61
C LYS A 175 -2.62 17.62 8.13
N GLY A 176 -1.94 16.96 7.21
CA GLY A 176 -0.72 17.44 6.57
C GLY A 176 -0.14 16.36 5.69
N PHE A 177 0.08 16.67 4.42
CA PHE A 177 0.61 15.79 3.37
C PHE A 177 1.58 14.75 3.93
N SER A 178 1.10 13.51 4.08
CA SER A 178 1.87 12.42 4.64
C SER A 178 2.40 11.58 3.49
N PHE A 179 3.69 11.72 3.18
CA PHE A 179 4.38 10.90 2.18
C PHE A 179 4.21 9.38 2.46
N LEU A 180 4.02 9.01 3.73
CA LEU A 180 3.71 7.65 4.19
C LEU A 180 2.28 7.17 3.91
N MET A 181 1.33 8.07 3.62
CA MET A 181 -0.08 7.74 3.32
C MET A 181 -0.35 7.78 1.80
N HIS A 182 0.69 7.89 0.98
CA HIS A 182 0.55 7.70 -0.46
C HIS A 182 0.35 6.21 -0.76
N PRO A 183 -0.59 5.81 -1.64
CA PRO A 183 -0.93 4.41 -1.91
C PRO A 183 0.27 3.52 -2.26
N VAL A 184 1.29 4.11 -2.89
CA VAL A 184 2.53 3.44 -3.28
C VAL A 184 3.40 3.09 -2.06
N HIS A 185 3.47 3.97 -1.05
CA HIS A 185 4.23 3.72 0.19
C HIS A 185 3.52 2.75 1.15
N GLN A 186 2.19 2.70 1.11
CA GLN A 186 1.41 1.78 1.95
C GLN A 186 1.62 0.31 1.54
N ARG A 187 1.89 0.03 0.25
CA ARG A 187 2.30 -1.31 -0.21
C ARG A 187 3.65 -1.73 0.34
N SER A 188 4.64 -0.85 0.25
CA SER A 188 5.97 -1.14 0.79
C SER A 188 5.95 -1.43 2.29
N LEU A 189 5.08 -0.76 3.06
CA LEU A 189 4.91 -0.98 4.49
C LEU A 189 4.16 -2.28 4.83
N GLN A 190 3.09 -2.63 4.10
CA GLN A 190 2.38 -3.90 4.30
C GLN A 190 3.27 -5.10 3.99
N VAL A 191 4.12 -4.98 2.97
CA VAL A 191 5.08 -6.02 2.58
C VAL A 191 6.16 -6.17 3.65
N LEU A 192 6.69 -5.06 4.15
CA LEU A 192 7.67 -5.07 5.25
C LEU A 192 7.07 -5.60 6.57
N GLN A 193 5.79 -5.35 6.84
CA GLN A 193 5.07 -5.91 7.99
C GLN A 193 4.88 -7.42 7.85
N ARG A 194 4.45 -7.91 6.68
CA ARG A 194 4.35 -9.36 6.40
C ARG A 194 5.71 -10.05 6.50
N TYR A 195 6.78 -9.40 6.04
CA TYR A 195 8.14 -9.92 6.17
C TYR A 195 8.57 -10.03 7.65
N ARG A 196 8.29 -8.99 8.46
CA ARG A 196 8.56 -9.00 9.91
C ARG A 196 7.79 -10.10 10.65
N GLU A 197 6.54 -10.33 10.27
CA GLU A 197 5.68 -11.37 10.84
C GLU A 197 6.15 -12.77 10.43
N SER A 198 6.52 -12.97 9.17
CA SER A 198 7.08 -14.25 8.69
C SER A 198 8.37 -14.62 9.43
N HIS A 199 9.31 -13.68 9.57
CA HIS A 199 10.55 -13.91 10.33
C HIS A 199 10.30 -14.13 11.83
N SER A 200 9.29 -13.47 12.41
CA SER A 200 8.92 -13.70 13.81
C SER A 200 8.30 -15.09 14.02
N MET A 201 7.55 -15.60 13.03
CA MET A 201 6.98 -16.95 13.05
C MET A 201 8.06 -18.01 12.85
N ASP A 202 8.99 -17.80 11.91
CA ASP A 202 10.12 -18.71 11.68
C ASP A 202 11.06 -18.78 12.89
N GLN A 203 11.32 -17.65 13.55
CA GLN A 203 12.12 -17.61 14.77
C GLN A 203 11.41 -18.30 15.94
N LYS A 204 10.09 -18.14 16.10
CA LYS A 204 9.30 -18.85 17.12
C LYS A 204 9.19 -20.35 16.85
N ASN A 205 9.10 -20.76 15.59
CA ASN A 205 9.06 -22.17 15.19
C ASN A 205 10.43 -22.83 15.40
N PHE A 206 11.52 -22.12 15.11
CA PHE A 206 12.87 -22.56 15.42
C PHE A 206 13.11 -22.69 16.94
N GLN A 207 12.66 -21.72 17.74
CA GLN A 207 12.74 -21.81 19.22
C GLN A 207 11.90 -22.96 19.79
N ARG A 208 10.72 -23.25 19.22
CA ARG A 208 9.88 -24.38 19.62
C ARG A 208 10.51 -25.72 19.25
N ALA A 209 11.08 -25.85 18.05
CA ALA A 209 11.77 -27.07 17.61
C ALA A 209 12.95 -27.42 18.54
N ILE A 210 13.70 -26.41 19.00
CA ILE A 210 14.80 -26.60 19.96
C ILE A 210 14.28 -26.99 21.35
N SER A 211 13.10 -26.50 21.74
CA SER A 211 12.50 -26.83 23.05
C SER A 211 11.90 -28.24 23.09
N THR A 212 11.42 -28.76 21.95
CA THR A 212 10.86 -30.13 21.85
C THR A 212 11.92 -31.22 21.82
N ASP A 213 13.15 -30.93 21.40
CA ASP A 213 14.28 -31.89 21.43
C ASP A 213 14.91 -32.03 22.82
N SER A 214 14.73 -31.06 23.71
CA SER A 214 15.27 -31.10 25.08
C SER A 214 14.47 -31.95 26.08
N SER A 215 13.46 -32.71 25.64
CA SER A 215 12.60 -33.53 26.52
C SER A 215 12.63 -35.04 26.22
N ILE A 216 13.56 -35.54 25.40
CA ILE A 216 13.62 -36.97 25.04
C ILE A 216 14.82 -37.72 25.66
N ASP A 217 15.74 -37.06 26.37
CA ASP A 217 16.93 -37.74 26.91
C ASP A 217 16.97 -37.79 28.45
N SER A 218 16.11 -38.63 29.04
CA SER A 218 16.31 -39.12 30.41
C SER A 218 15.61 -40.47 30.60
N GLY A 219 16.25 -41.57 30.17
CA GLY A 219 15.66 -42.89 30.38
C GLY A 219 16.38 -44.09 29.79
N THR A 220 17.71 -44.23 29.96
CA THR A 220 18.33 -45.56 29.85
C THR A 220 19.51 -45.67 30.81
N SER A 221 19.26 -46.26 31.99
CA SER A 221 20.31 -46.72 32.90
C SER A 221 20.43 -48.23 32.76
N CYS A 222 21.62 -48.67 32.33
CA CYS A 222 22.02 -50.07 32.29
C CYS A 222 21.96 -50.75 33.67
N ARG A 223 21.24 -51.87 33.78
CA ARG A 223 21.72 -53.13 34.35
C ARG A 223 20.75 -54.26 34.07
#